data_AF-A0A3D4W1A1-F1
#
_entry.id   AF-A0A3D4W1A1-F1
#
_cell.length_a   1.000
_cell.length_b   1.000
_cell.length_c   1.000
_cell.angle_alpha   90.00
_cell.angle_beta   90.00
_cell.angle_gamma   90.00
#
_symmetry.space_group_name_H-M   'P 1'
#
loop_
_entity.id
_entity.type
_entity.pdbx_description
1 polymer ?
#
loop_
_entity_poly.entity_id
_entity_poly.type
_entity_poly.pdbx_seq_one_letter_code
_entity_poly.pdbx_strand_id
1 'polypeptide(L)'
;MKKDKSFRPDRVLSYFRVEWFPLLLVTLSGLVYNIGLLAAPWFEGRLAQCLADILGGSETAAQMALLVLAYIAVTLLVQAARFIKRFYVRRFANNINRRMKGILYANLVRQSRAALEKEGAGELMTKAIADVDDCVEGMRKFTTEVFDTGVALAGYAVMLLVYDWRLAILGLLFTPVSYVCAAGMKKPVQRAGAAYKKAAGALSSATLDRARNAVTYRIYGCEEARMEKYEEALSLYEKTAVRNNVWQSALPPLYLAESEAGTLFILWFGAKNVLGTGWSSWDIAAFTTFLSCFTKLVVKSSKVAKLF
;
A
#
# COMPACT_ATOMS: atom_id res chain seq x y z
N MET A 1 8.56 -33.00 -21.14
CA MET A 1 7.81 -31.80 -20.68
C MET A 1 6.35 -31.94 -21.10
N LYS A 2 5.43 -32.26 -20.17
CA LYS A 2 3.98 -32.22 -20.47
C LYS A 2 3.63 -30.77 -20.81
N LYS A 3 3.32 -30.50 -22.10
CA LYS A 3 2.77 -29.22 -22.56
C LYS A 3 1.40 -29.07 -21.92
N ASP A 4 1.34 -28.33 -20.84
CA ASP A 4 0.07 -27.87 -20.28
C ASP A 4 -0.57 -26.94 -21.33
N LYS A 5 -1.55 -27.44 -22.08
CA LYS A 5 -2.23 -26.74 -23.18
C LYS A 5 -2.93 -25.43 -22.73
N SER A 6 -2.91 -25.13 -21.43
CA SER A 6 -3.51 -23.94 -20.83
C SER A 6 -2.56 -22.75 -20.64
N PHE A 7 -1.24 -22.93 -20.75
CA PHE A 7 -0.27 -21.86 -20.46
C PHE A 7 0.00 -20.98 -21.68
N ARG A 8 -0.46 -19.73 -21.59
CA ARG A 8 -0.30 -18.68 -22.61
C ARG A 8 0.65 -17.59 -22.10
N PRO A 9 1.91 -17.53 -22.56
CA PRO A 9 2.91 -16.60 -22.04
C PRO A 9 2.57 -15.13 -22.30
N ASP A 10 1.69 -14.86 -23.27
CA ASP A 10 1.08 -13.57 -23.61
C ASP A 10 0.05 -13.08 -22.57
N ARG A 11 -0.39 -13.93 -21.63
CA ARG A 11 -1.40 -13.59 -20.63
C ARG A 11 -0.87 -13.70 -19.21
N VAL A 12 -0.85 -12.58 -18.48
CA VAL A 12 -0.48 -12.52 -17.05
C VAL A 12 -1.26 -13.53 -16.19
N LEU A 13 -2.56 -13.72 -16.48
CA LEU A 13 -3.43 -14.69 -15.79
C LEU A 13 -2.95 -16.15 -15.89
N SER A 14 -2.21 -16.52 -16.93
CA SER A 14 -1.69 -17.89 -17.06
C SER A 14 -0.61 -18.18 -16.01
N TYR A 15 0.20 -17.18 -15.67
CA TYR A 15 1.22 -17.28 -14.62
C TYR A 15 0.60 -17.44 -13.24
N PHE A 16 -0.51 -16.73 -12.96
CA PHE A 16 -1.28 -16.92 -11.72
C PHE A 16 -1.85 -18.34 -11.62
N ARG A 17 -2.43 -18.88 -12.71
CA ARG A 17 -2.98 -20.25 -12.71
C ARG A 17 -1.92 -21.32 -12.47
N VAL A 18 -0.73 -21.15 -13.03
CA VAL A 18 0.36 -22.11 -12.83
C VAL A 18 0.83 -22.14 -11.37
N GLU A 19 0.87 -20.99 -10.70
CA GLU A 19 1.29 -20.88 -9.30
C GLU A 19 0.10 -20.88 -8.32
N TRP A 20 -0.98 -21.61 -8.63
CA TRP A 20 -2.20 -21.62 -7.83
C TRP A 20 -1.98 -22.13 -6.39
N PHE A 21 -1.08 -23.11 -6.19
CA PHE A 21 -0.75 -23.64 -4.85
C PHE A 21 -0.13 -22.57 -3.93
N PRO A 22 0.96 -21.88 -4.33
CA PRO A 22 1.47 -20.73 -3.59
C PRO A 22 0.40 -19.67 -3.33
N LEU A 23 -0.43 -19.34 -4.33
CA LEU A 23 -1.49 -18.33 -4.17
C LEU A 23 -2.57 -18.75 -3.16
N LEU A 24 -2.93 -20.03 -3.10
CA LEU A 24 -3.85 -20.55 -2.11
C LEU A 24 -3.29 -20.38 -0.70
N LEU A 25 -2.01 -20.72 -0.49
CA LEU A 25 -1.34 -20.52 0.80
C LEU A 25 -1.25 -19.04 1.18
N VAL A 26 -0.97 -18.16 0.22
CA VAL A 26 -0.99 -16.70 0.42
C VAL A 26 -2.38 -16.19 0.81
N THR A 27 -3.42 -16.75 0.21
CA THR A 27 -4.82 -16.36 0.48
C THR A 27 -5.23 -16.80 1.88
N LEU A 28 -5.03 -18.07 2.23
CA LEU A 28 -5.40 -18.61 3.55
C LEU A 28 -4.62 -17.91 4.69
N SER A 29 -3.30 -17.84 4.57
CA SER A 29 -2.46 -17.14 5.56
C SER A 29 -2.75 -15.63 5.59
N GLY A 30 -3.11 -15.03 4.46
CA GLY A 30 -3.55 -13.65 4.36
C GLY A 30 -4.89 -13.39 5.06
N LEU A 31 -5.87 -14.29 4.93
CA LEU A 31 -7.14 -14.17 5.67
C LEU A 31 -6.91 -14.26 7.18
N VAL A 32 -6.15 -15.26 7.63
CA VAL A 32 -5.78 -15.41 9.06
C VAL A 32 -5.06 -14.16 9.57
N TYR A 33 -4.11 -13.63 8.79
CA TYR A 33 -3.41 -12.39 9.14
C TYR A 33 -4.36 -11.20 9.26
N ASN A 34 -5.18 -10.91 8.25
CA ASN A 34 -6.02 -9.72 8.24
C ASN A 34 -7.18 -9.80 9.24
N ILE A 35 -7.82 -10.96 9.41
CA ILE A 35 -8.85 -11.17 10.42
C ILE A 35 -8.20 -11.09 11.81
N GLY A 36 -7.00 -11.66 11.98
CA GLY A 36 -6.25 -11.56 13.21
C GLY A 36 -5.86 -10.13 13.61
N LEU A 37 -5.76 -9.18 12.67
CA LEU A 37 -5.57 -7.77 13.00
C LEU A 37 -6.76 -7.19 13.79
N LEU A 38 -7.97 -7.74 13.65
CA LEU A 38 -9.16 -7.36 14.42
C LEU A 38 -9.04 -7.75 15.89
N ALA A 39 -8.19 -8.73 16.22
CA ALA A 39 -7.95 -9.10 17.60
C ALA A 39 -7.30 -7.96 18.39
N ALA A 40 -6.46 -7.12 17.77
CA ALA A 40 -5.79 -6.04 18.47
C ALA A 40 -6.76 -5.01 19.10
N PRO A 41 -7.73 -4.41 18.37
CA PRO A 41 -8.78 -3.59 18.98
C PRO A 41 -9.56 -4.30 20.09
N TRP A 42 -9.86 -5.58 19.91
CA TRP A 42 -10.61 -6.35 20.89
C TRP A 42 -9.83 -6.55 22.19
N PHE A 43 -8.56 -6.94 22.09
CA PHE A 43 -7.66 -7.05 23.24
C PHE A 43 -7.41 -5.71 23.90
N GLU A 44 -7.21 -4.62 23.14
CA GLU A 44 -7.07 -3.27 23.70
C GLU A 44 -8.28 -2.89 24.57
N GLY A 45 -9.51 -3.21 24.12
CA GLY A 45 -10.69 -2.97 24.94
C GLY A 45 -10.80 -3.87 26.16
N ARG A 46 -10.55 -5.17 26.02
CA ARG A 46 -10.56 -6.11 27.16
C ARG A 46 -9.51 -5.76 28.22
N LEU A 47 -8.32 -5.34 27.79
CA LEU A 47 -7.27 -4.87 28.70
C LEU A 47 -7.66 -3.57 29.40
N ALA A 48 -8.32 -2.64 28.70
CA ALA A 48 -8.83 -1.41 29.31
C ALA A 48 -9.91 -1.69 30.37
N GLN A 49 -10.84 -2.62 30.10
CA GLN A 49 -11.84 -3.04 31.07
C GLN A 49 -11.22 -3.74 32.28
N CYS A 50 -10.34 -4.72 32.06
CA CYS A 50 -9.66 -5.43 33.16
C CYS A 50 -8.86 -4.45 34.04
N LEU A 51 -8.20 -3.45 33.43
CA LEU A 51 -7.53 -2.39 34.19
C LEU A 51 -8.51 -1.57 35.03
N ALA A 52 -9.65 -1.19 34.47
CA ALA A 52 -10.69 -0.46 35.22
C ALA A 52 -11.24 -1.29 36.39
N ASP A 53 -11.45 -2.59 36.18
CA ASP A 53 -11.95 -3.51 37.21
C ASP A 53 -10.91 -3.76 38.32
N ILE A 54 -9.62 -3.83 37.99
CA ILE A 54 -8.53 -3.91 38.98
C ILE A 54 -8.48 -2.62 39.81
N LEU A 55 -8.58 -1.46 39.16
CA LEU A 55 -8.63 -0.17 39.87
C LEU A 55 -9.89 -0.03 40.74
N GLY A 56 -11.00 -0.64 40.32
CA GLY A 56 -12.26 -0.74 41.08
C GLY A 56 -12.25 -1.81 42.18
N GLY A 57 -11.19 -2.63 42.28
CA GLY A 57 -11.04 -3.69 43.28
C GLY A 57 -11.85 -4.96 43.02
N SER A 58 -12.47 -5.11 41.85
CA SER A 58 -13.31 -6.28 41.51
C SER A 58 -12.52 -7.44 40.87
N GLU A 59 -11.36 -7.16 40.30
CA GLU A 59 -10.51 -8.17 39.63
C GLU A 59 -9.06 -8.15 40.13
N THR A 60 -8.34 -9.25 39.89
CA THR A 60 -6.94 -9.42 40.32
C THR A 60 -5.96 -9.35 39.16
N ALA A 61 -4.72 -8.94 39.44
CA ALA A 61 -3.65 -8.84 38.45
C ALA A 61 -3.37 -10.16 37.68
N ALA A 62 -3.76 -11.31 38.23
CA ALA A 62 -3.66 -12.61 37.57
C ALA A 62 -4.53 -12.70 36.29
N GLN A 63 -5.71 -12.07 36.28
CA GLN A 63 -6.61 -12.07 35.12
C GLN A 63 -6.02 -11.22 33.98
N MET A 64 -5.41 -10.08 34.33
CA MET A 64 -4.65 -9.26 33.38
C MET A 64 -3.47 -10.05 32.78
N ALA A 65 -2.72 -10.81 33.58
CA ALA A 65 -1.61 -11.63 33.10
C ALA A 65 -2.08 -12.70 32.09
N LEU A 66 -3.21 -13.36 32.35
CA LEU A 66 -3.80 -14.34 31.43
C LEU A 66 -4.24 -13.69 30.11
N LEU A 67 -4.88 -12.52 30.16
CA LEU A 67 -5.24 -11.73 28.98
C LEU A 67 -4.02 -11.33 28.14
N VAL A 68 -2.94 -10.89 28.80
CA VAL A 68 -1.67 -10.55 28.13
C VAL A 68 -1.05 -11.79 27.47
N LEU A 69 -1.01 -12.93 28.15
CA LEU A 69 -0.51 -14.18 27.57
C LEU A 69 -1.33 -14.62 26.36
N ALA A 70 -2.67 -14.52 26.43
CA ALA A 70 -3.55 -14.78 25.31
C ALA A 70 -3.28 -13.82 24.14
N TYR A 71 -3.08 -12.53 24.42
CA TYR A 71 -2.76 -11.53 23.40
C TYR A 71 -1.42 -11.81 22.72
N ILE A 72 -0.40 -12.20 23.48
CA ILE A 72 0.91 -12.61 22.95
C ILE A 72 0.75 -13.84 22.05
N ALA A 73 0.03 -14.87 22.50
CA ALA A 73 -0.20 -16.09 21.72
C ALA A 73 -0.93 -15.80 20.39
N VAL A 74 -2.00 -15.00 20.41
CA VAL A 74 -2.71 -14.58 19.20
C VAL A 74 -1.80 -13.74 18.30
N THR A 75 -1.02 -12.83 18.86
CA THR A 75 -0.08 -12.01 18.09
C THR A 75 0.98 -12.88 17.42
N LEU A 76 1.53 -13.88 18.11
CA LEU A 76 2.48 -14.83 17.52
C LEU A 76 1.86 -15.61 16.37
N LEU A 77 0.61 -16.08 16.51
CA LEU A 77 -0.12 -16.75 15.43
C LEU A 77 -0.30 -15.83 14.21
N VAL A 78 -0.68 -14.57 14.43
CA VAL A 78 -0.85 -13.57 13.38
C VAL A 78 0.47 -13.26 12.68
N GLN A 79 1.58 -13.14 13.42
CA GLN A 79 2.91 -12.93 12.82
C GLN A 79 3.42 -14.16 12.08
N ALA A 80 3.14 -15.37 12.58
CA ALA A 80 3.45 -16.61 11.88
C ALA A 80 2.69 -16.71 10.55
N ALA A 81 1.40 -16.40 10.54
CA ALA A 81 0.60 -16.32 9.32
C ALA A 81 1.17 -15.27 8.35
N ARG A 82 1.55 -14.09 8.85
CA ARG A 82 2.21 -13.04 8.07
C ARG A 82 3.54 -13.51 7.46
N PHE A 83 4.34 -14.26 8.21
CA PHE A 83 5.60 -14.81 7.75
C PHE A 83 5.38 -15.81 6.61
N ILE A 84 4.51 -16.80 6.82
CA ILE A 84 4.12 -17.78 5.80
C ILE A 84 3.65 -17.05 4.54
N LYS A 85 2.73 -16.09 4.69
CA LYS A 85 2.23 -15.28 3.59
C LYS A 85 3.37 -14.61 2.81
N ARG A 86 4.23 -13.85 3.49
CA ARG A 86 5.33 -13.10 2.85
C ARG A 86 6.31 -14.00 2.13
N PHE A 87 6.62 -15.16 2.71
CA PHE A 87 7.48 -16.16 2.09
C PHE A 87 6.88 -16.67 0.78
N TYR A 88 5.62 -17.11 0.78
CA TYR A 88 4.97 -17.64 -0.41
C TYR A 88 4.71 -16.58 -1.48
N VAL A 89 4.41 -15.33 -1.10
CA VAL A 89 4.34 -14.20 -2.04
C VAL A 89 5.68 -13.99 -2.74
N ARG A 90 6.79 -14.01 -1.99
CA ARG A 90 8.11 -13.81 -2.57
C ARG A 90 8.51 -14.98 -3.46
N ARG A 91 8.18 -16.21 -3.06
CA ARG A 91 8.38 -17.41 -3.88
C ARG A 91 7.58 -17.35 -5.19
N PHE A 92 6.31 -16.96 -5.12
CA PHE A 92 5.44 -16.71 -6.27
C PHE A 92 6.08 -15.71 -7.24
N ALA A 93 6.49 -14.54 -6.73
CA ALA A 93 7.14 -13.51 -7.55
C ALA A 93 8.43 -14.03 -8.22
N ASN A 94 9.31 -14.69 -7.45
CA ASN A 94 10.57 -15.22 -7.98
C ASN A 94 10.36 -16.32 -9.04
N ASN A 95 9.38 -17.21 -8.84
CA ASN A 95 9.04 -18.26 -9.80
C ASN A 95 8.55 -17.67 -11.12
N ILE A 96 7.67 -16.67 -11.06
CA ILE A 96 7.17 -15.97 -12.24
C ILE A 96 8.30 -15.24 -12.95
N ASN A 97 9.14 -14.52 -12.21
CA ASN A 97 10.29 -13.82 -12.76
C ASN A 97 11.21 -14.78 -13.54
N ARG A 98 11.59 -15.89 -12.91
CA ARG A 98 12.41 -16.93 -13.54
C ARG A 98 11.75 -17.48 -14.80
N ARG A 99 10.44 -17.71 -14.78
CA ARG A 99 9.68 -18.24 -15.93
C ARG A 99 9.61 -17.23 -17.07
N MET A 100 9.28 -15.97 -16.78
CA MET A 100 9.22 -14.90 -17.79
C MET A 100 10.58 -14.66 -18.44
N LYS A 101 11.65 -14.51 -17.64
CA LYS A 101 13.02 -14.37 -18.17
C LYS A 101 13.45 -15.59 -18.99
N GLY A 102 13.11 -16.80 -18.56
CA GLY A 102 13.39 -18.03 -19.30
C GLY A 102 12.69 -18.10 -20.67
N ILE A 103 11.41 -17.70 -20.75
CA ILE A 103 10.64 -17.66 -22.00
C ILE A 103 11.22 -16.61 -22.94
N LEU A 104 11.52 -15.42 -22.41
CA LEU A 104 12.05 -14.34 -23.22
C LEU A 104 13.45 -14.67 -23.74
N TYR A 105 14.32 -15.22 -22.91
CA TYR A 105 15.64 -15.71 -23.33
C TYR A 105 15.53 -16.75 -24.45
N ALA A 106 14.63 -17.73 -24.32
CA ALA A 106 14.42 -18.75 -25.35
C ALA A 106 13.92 -18.16 -26.68
N ASN A 107 13.12 -17.08 -26.64
CA ASN A 107 12.67 -16.37 -27.83
C ASN A 107 13.80 -15.56 -28.47
N LEU A 108 14.60 -14.85 -27.67
CA LEU A 108 15.75 -14.05 -28.15
C LEU A 108 16.75 -14.93 -28.92
N VAL A 109 17.07 -16.13 -28.41
CA VAL A 109 18.00 -17.07 -29.07
C VAL A 109 17.45 -17.62 -30.40
N ARG A 110 16.12 -17.62 -30.59
CA ARG A 110 15.47 -18.12 -31.81
C ARG A 110 15.18 -17.05 -32.85
N GLN A 111 15.34 -15.78 -32.50
CA GLN A 111 15.01 -14.65 -33.36
C GLN A 111 16.15 -14.42 -34.38
N SER A 112 15.81 -13.96 -35.59
CA SER A 112 16.83 -13.71 -36.61
C SER A 112 17.68 -12.49 -36.24
N ARG A 113 18.95 -12.51 -36.64
CA ARG A 113 19.88 -11.39 -36.40
C ARG A 113 19.35 -10.05 -36.94
N ALA A 114 18.72 -10.06 -38.12
CA ALA A 114 18.11 -8.86 -38.71
C ALA A 114 16.95 -8.28 -37.88
N ALA A 115 16.17 -9.14 -37.20
CA ALA A 115 15.11 -8.67 -36.30
C ALA A 115 15.69 -8.09 -35.00
N LEU A 116 16.75 -8.71 -34.46
CA LEU A 116 17.44 -8.23 -33.24
C LEU A 116 18.18 -6.89 -33.48
N GLU A 117 18.80 -6.72 -34.66
CA GLU A 117 19.46 -5.47 -35.04
C GLU A 117 18.45 -4.33 -35.24
N LYS A 118 17.22 -4.64 -35.68
CA LYS A 118 16.14 -3.65 -35.84
C LYS A 118 15.55 -3.18 -34.51
N GLU A 119 15.49 -4.04 -33.50
CA GLU A 119 15.00 -3.68 -32.15
C GLU A 119 16.09 -3.05 -31.27
N GLY A 120 17.38 -3.27 -31.56
CA GLY A 120 18.49 -2.69 -30.82
C GLY A 120 18.80 -3.43 -29.50
N ALA A 121 20.07 -3.80 -29.30
CA ALA A 121 20.49 -4.61 -28.16
C ALA A 121 20.15 -4.00 -26.78
N GLY A 122 20.17 -2.67 -26.66
CA GLY A 122 19.80 -1.96 -25.43
C GLY A 122 18.31 -2.06 -25.10
N GLU A 123 17.43 -1.94 -26.09
CA GLU A 123 15.98 -2.05 -25.89
C GLU A 123 15.58 -3.49 -25.53
N LEU A 124 16.24 -4.49 -26.14
CA LEU A 124 16.07 -5.90 -25.81
C LEU A 124 16.52 -6.21 -24.39
N MET A 125 17.64 -5.63 -23.94
CA MET A 125 18.14 -5.82 -22.57
C MET A 125 17.21 -5.18 -21.52
N THR A 126 16.69 -3.98 -21.80
CA THR A 126 15.69 -3.32 -20.93
C THR A 126 14.40 -4.14 -20.84
N LYS A 127 13.85 -4.59 -21.98
CA LYS A 127 12.65 -5.46 -22.01
C LYS A 127 12.87 -6.77 -21.27
N ALA A 128 14.09 -7.32 -21.32
CA ALA A 128 14.42 -8.61 -20.74
C ALA A 128 14.62 -8.61 -19.23
N ILE A 129 15.06 -7.48 -18.68
CA ILE A 129 15.47 -7.39 -17.29
C ILE A 129 14.50 -6.48 -16.53
N ALA A 130 14.43 -5.21 -16.92
CA ALA A 130 13.69 -4.19 -16.18
C ALA A 130 12.17 -4.40 -16.28
N ASP A 131 11.63 -4.56 -17.50
CA ASP A 131 10.18 -4.68 -17.69
C ASP A 131 9.61 -5.95 -17.03
N VAL A 132 10.37 -7.04 -17.02
CA VAL A 132 9.99 -8.28 -16.33
C VAL A 132 10.00 -8.09 -14.82
N ASP A 133 11.02 -7.43 -14.28
CA ASP A 133 11.11 -7.15 -12.84
C ASP A 133 9.95 -6.25 -12.39
N ASP A 134 9.65 -5.19 -13.15
CA ASP A 134 8.53 -4.28 -12.88
C ASP A 134 7.17 -4.98 -12.98
N CYS A 135 6.96 -5.82 -13.99
CA CYS A 135 5.73 -6.59 -14.15
C CYS A 135 5.50 -7.55 -12.97
N VAL A 136 6.53 -8.30 -12.58
CA VAL A 136 6.48 -9.23 -11.46
C VAL A 136 6.24 -8.49 -10.14
N GLU A 137 6.89 -7.34 -9.96
CA GLU A 137 6.69 -6.52 -8.77
C GLU A 137 5.26 -5.96 -8.71
N GLY A 138 4.69 -5.56 -9.85
CA GLY A 138 3.28 -5.20 -9.98
C GLY A 138 2.35 -6.34 -9.58
N MET A 139 2.58 -7.56 -10.10
CA MET A 139 1.81 -8.75 -9.73
C MET A 139 1.91 -9.08 -8.23
N ARG A 140 3.11 -8.94 -7.66
CA ARG A 140 3.36 -9.13 -6.22
C ARG A 140 2.56 -8.14 -5.39
N LYS A 141 2.67 -6.84 -5.69
CA LYS A 141 1.95 -5.77 -4.98
C LYS A 141 0.44 -5.92 -5.11
N PHE A 142 -0.07 -6.23 -6.30
CA PHE A 142 -1.49 -6.49 -6.50
C PHE A 142 -2.00 -7.63 -5.61
N THR A 143 -1.26 -8.75 -5.57
CA THR A 143 -1.62 -9.92 -4.75
C THR A 143 -1.59 -9.63 -3.25
N THR A 144 -0.68 -8.79 -2.78
CA THR A 144 -0.57 -8.50 -1.34
C THR A 144 -1.36 -7.30 -0.88
N GLU A 145 -1.17 -6.15 -1.52
CA GLU A 145 -1.62 -4.85 -1.00
C GLU A 145 -3.11 -4.63 -1.25
N VAL A 146 -3.60 -4.95 -2.46
CA VAL A 146 -5.04 -4.81 -2.78
C VAL A 146 -5.85 -5.79 -1.94
N PHE A 147 -5.42 -7.05 -1.87
CA PHE A 147 -6.08 -8.08 -1.07
C PHE A 147 -6.06 -7.75 0.43
N ASP A 148 -4.90 -7.43 1.02
CA ASP A 148 -4.81 -7.10 2.46
C ASP A 148 -5.60 -5.85 2.81
N THR A 149 -5.67 -4.90 1.90
CA THR A 149 -6.38 -3.67 2.16
C THR A 149 -7.88 -3.88 2.10
N GLY A 150 -8.38 -4.56 1.08
CA GLY A 150 -9.79 -4.92 0.99
C GLY A 150 -10.25 -5.78 2.18
N VAL A 151 -9.55 -6.87 2.48
CA VAL A 151 -9.96 -7.79 3.56
C VAL A 151 -9.91 -7.11 4.93
N ALA A 152 -8.86 -6.35 5.26
CA ALA A 152 -8.78 -5.68 6.54
C ALA A 152 -9.82 -4.56 6.69
N LEU A 153 -10.05 -3.75 5.65
CA LEU A 153 -11.08 -2.71 5.67
C LEU A 153 -12.47 -3.32 5.86
N ALA A 154 -12.78 -4.39 5.13
CA ALA A 154 -14.03 -5.12 5.29
C ALA A 154 -14.16 -5.70 6.71
N GLY A 155 -13.09 -6.30 7.24
CA GLY A 155 -13.07 -6.85 8.60
C GLY A 155 -13.37 -5.79 9.66
N TYR A 156 -12.70 -4.63 9.61
CA TYR A 156 -12.96 -3.55 10.54
C TYR A 156 -14.37 -2.96 10.37
N ALA A 157 -14.84 -2.78 9.14
CA ALA A 157 -16.17 -2.25 8.88
C ALA A 157 -17.26 -3.18 9.42
N VAL A 158 -17.15 -4.50 9.18
CA VAL A 158 -18.06 -5.50 9.73
C VAL A 158 -18.03 -5.49 11.25
N MET A 159 -16.84 -5.43 11.87
CA MET A 159 -16.71 -5.37 13.32
C MET A 159 -17.42 -4.13 13.90
N LEU A 160 -17.24 -2.95 13.32
CA LEU A 160 -17.93 -1.73 13.76
C LEU A 160 -19.44 -1.84 13.62
N LEU A 161 -19.93 -2.33 12.47
CA LEU A 161 -21.36 -2.49 12.21
C LEU A 161 -22.02 -3.49 13.18
N VAL A 162 -21.30 -4.54 13.59
CA VAL A 162 -21.79 -5.52 14.57
C VAL A 162 -21.89 -4.91 15.97
N TYR A 163 -20.94 -4.05 16.36
CA TYR A 163 -20.96 -3.41 17.69
C TYR A 163 -22.05 -2.34 17.81
N ASP A 164 -22.13 -1.42 16.85
CA ASP A 164 -23.21 -0.42 16.77
C ASP A 164 -23.26 0.15 15.35
N TRP A 165 -24.19 -0.36 14.54
CA TRP A 165 -24.35 0.04 13.15
C TRP A 165 -24.73 1.51 12.98
N ARG A 166 -25.44 2.12 13.95
CA ARG A 166 -25.87 3.53 13.86
C ARG A 166 -24.67 4.44 14.02
N LEU A 167 -23.87 4.18 15.06
CA LEU A 167 -22.65 4.94 15.30
C LEU A 167 -21.58 4.67 14.24
N ALA A 168 -21.49 3.43 13.74
CA ALA A 168 -20.58 3.07 12.67
C ALA A 168 -20.87 3.82 11.37
N ILE A 169 -22.14 3.88 10.92
CA ILE A 169 -22.52 4.63 9.72
C ILE A 169 -22.21 6.11 9.89
N LEU A 170 -22.53 6.67 11.06
CA LEU A 170 -22.31 8.09 11.34
C LEU A 170 -20.83 8.46 11.35
N GLY A 171 -19.99 7.64 12.00
CA GLY A 171 -18.54 7.82 11.99
C GLY A 171 -17.91 7.57 10.62
N LEU A 172 -18.38 6.55 9.88
CA LEU A 172 -17.86 6.22 8.56
C LEU A 172 -18.27 7.21 7.48
N LEU A 173 -19.28 8.05 7.68
CA LEU A 173 -19.72 9.08 6.72
C LEU A 173 -18.56 9.99 6.27
N PHE A 174 -17.61 10.27 7.16
CA PHE A 174 -16.43 11.10 6.87
C PHE A 174 -15.45 10.43 5.91
N THR A 175 -15.45 9.11 5.84
CA THR A 175 -14.55 8.36 4.97
C THR A 175 -14.90 8.53 3.48
N PRO A 176 -16.15 8.33 3.00
CA PRO A 176 -16.54 8.66 1.63
C PRO A 176 -16.31 10.13 1.26
N VAL A 177 -16.55 11.07 2.20
CA VAL A 177 -16.32 12.49 1.96
C VAL A 177 -14.84 12.75 1.66
N SER A 178 -13.93 12.18 2.46
CA SER A 178 -12.49 12.31 2.21
C SER A 178 -12.05 11.69 0.88
N TYR A 179 -12.69 10.61 0.42
CA TYR A 179 -12.45 10.06 -0.92
C TYR A 179 -12.91 11.01 -2.04
N VAL A 180 -14.06 11.69 -1.88
CA VAL A 180 -14.54 12.67 -2.87
C VAL A 180 -13.60 13.87 -2.92
N CYS A 181 -13.16 14.37 -1.77
CA CYS A 181 -12.14 15.41 -1.67
C CYS A 181 -10.86 14.97 -2.38
N ALA A 182 -10.36 13.75 -2.11
CA ALA A 182 -9.18 13.20 -2.77
C ALA A 182 -9.32 13.11 -4.29
N ALA A 183 -10.47 12.63 -4.77
CA ALA A 183 -10.78 12.55 -6.19
C ALA A 183 -10.77 13.94 -6.87
N GLY A 184 -11.25 14.98 -6.17
CA GLY A 184 -11.18 16.38 -6.63
C GLY A 184 -9.74 16.89 -6.80
N MET A 185 -8.82 16.45 -5.95
CA MET A 185 -7.42 16.88 -5.96
C MET A 185 -6.53 16.09 -6.92
N LYS A 186 -7.03 14.99 -7.48
CA LYS A 186 -6.34 14.16 -8.47
C LYS A 186 -5.78 14.97 -9.64
N LYS A 187 -6.58 15.86 -10.24
CA LYS A 187 -6.17 16.64 -11.43
C LYS A 187 -4.98 17.58 -11.13
N PRO A 188 -5.02 18.44 -10.09
CA PRO A 188 -3.87 19.25 -9.68
C PRO A 188 -2.61 18.43 -9.43
N VAL A 189 -2.73 17.32 -8.68
CA VAL A 189 -1.61 16.44 -8.32
C VAL A 189 -0.99 15.82 -9.57
N GLN A 190 -1.81 15.28 -10.47
CA GLN A 190 -1.34 14.69 -11.72
C GLN A 190 -0.68 15.72 -12.63
N ARG A 191 -1.22 16.95 -12.71
CA ARG A 191 -0.62 18.03 -13.49
C ARG A 191 0.73 18.46 -12.92
N ALA A 192 0.86 18.55 -11.60
CA ALA A 192 2.12 18.84 -10.93
C ALA A 192 3.15 17.72 -11.16
N GLY A 193 2.73 16.45 -11.03
CA GLY A 193 3.59 15.29 -11.27
C GLY A 193 4.02 15.15 -12.73
N ALA A 194 3.15 15.45 -13.69
CA ALA A 194 3.50 15.47 -15.11
C ALA A 194 4.51 16.58 -15.43
N ALA A 195 4.34 17.78 -14.86
CA ALA A 195 5.29 18.87 -15.01
C ALA A 195 6.66 18.52 -14.41
N TYR A 196 6.68 17.92 -13.22
CA TYR A 196 7.90 17.42 -12.57
C TYR A 196 8.62 16.37 -13.44
N LYS A 197 7.90 15.35 -13.92
CA LYS A 197 8.49 14.31 -14.80
C LYS A 197 9.05 14.90 -16.09
N LYS A 198 8.36 15.88 -16.70
CA LYS A 198 8.85 16.58 -17.90
C LYS A 198 10.14 17.34 -17.62
N ALA A 199 10.21 18.08 -16.50
CA ALA A 199 11.42 18.81 -16.11
C ALA A 199 12.58 17.86 -15.77
N ALA A 200 12.31 16.75 -15.09
CA ALA A 200 13.31 15.72 -14.80
C ALA A 200 13.88 15.09 -16.08
N GLY A 201 13.03 14.81 -17.09
CA GLY A 201 13.48 14.33 -18.39
C GLY A 201 14.34 15.33 -19.16
N ALA A 202 13.99 16.62 -19.10
CA ALA A 202 14.78 17.69 -19.69
C ALA A 202 16.16 17.82 -19.00
N LEU A 203 16.19 17.77 -17.66
CA LEU A 203 17.43 17.78 -16.88
C LEU A 203 18.31 16.58 -17.24
N SER A 204 17.77 15.37 -17.27
CA SER A 204 18.51 14.16 -17.64
C SER A 204 19.10 14.24 -19.06
N SER A 205 18.35 14.83 -20.00
CA SER A 205 18.82 15.07 -21.37
C SER A 205 19.97 16.08 -21.41
N ALA A 206 19.87 17.17 -20.65
CA ALA A 206 20.93 18.17 -20.51
C ALA A 206 22.19 17.58 -19.86
N THR A 207 22.04 16.73 -18.84
CA THR A 207 23.15 16.00 -18.22
C THR A 207 23.85 15.08 -19.23
N LEU A 208 23.09 14.32 -20.01
CA LEU A 208 23.64 13.40 -21.00
C LEU A 208 24.37 14.14 -22.13
N ASP A 209 23.81 15.24 -22.62
CA ASP A 209 24.46 16.12 -23.60
C ASP A 209 25.80 16.63 -23.08
N ARG A 210 25.84 17.15 -21.85
CA ARG A 210 27.06 17.63 -21.21
C ARG A 210 28.10 16.52 -21.05
N ALA A 211 27.68 15.31 -20.66
CA ALA A 211 28.59 14.18 -20.50
C ALA A 211 29.18 13.71 -21.83
N ARG A 212 28.38 13.65 -22.90
CA ARG A 212 28.84 13.20 -24.23
C ARG A 212 29.71 14.23 -24.94
N ASN A 213 29.38 15.52 -24.80
CA ASN A 213 30.00 16.60 -25.57
C ASN A 213 31.01 17.43 -24.77
N ALA A 214 31.44 16.95 -23.59
CA ALA A 214 32.34 17.68 -22.69
C ALA A 214 33.64 18.16 -23.37
N VAL A 215 34.27 17.30 -24.17
CA VAL A 215 35.52 17.62 -24.88
C VAL A 215 35.26 18.68 -25.95
N THR A 216 34.17 18.56 -26.71
CA THR A 216 33.76 19.55 -27.71
C THR A 216 33.53 20.91 -27.05
N TYR A 217 32.85 20.97 -25.91
CA TYR A 217 32.60 22.24 -25.23
C TYR A 217 33.87 22.92 -24.73
N ARG A 218 34.89 22.16 -24.30
CA ARG A 218 36.22 22.67 -23.95
C ARG A 218 36.96 23.24 -25.16
N ILE A 219 36.98 22.50 -26.27
CA ILE A 219 37.70 22.91 -27.49
C ILE A 219 37.12 24.22 -28.05
N TYR A 220 35.79 24.36 -28.03
CA TYR A 220 35.10 25.55 -28.56
C TYR A 220 34.85 26.65 -27.50
N GLY A 221 35.37 26.51 -26.27
CA GLY A 221 35.19 27.52 -25.21
C GLY A 221 33.73 27.79 -24.82
N CYS A 222 32.82 26.82 -25.02
CA CYS A 222 31.37 26.98 -24.84
C CYS A 222 30.86 26.50 -23.47
N GLU A 223 31.75 26.27 -22.51
CA GLU A 223 31.43 25.66 -21.22
C GLU A 223 30.45 26.50 -20.38
N GLU A 224 30.66 27.82 -20.31
CA GLU A 224 29.79 28.74 -19.55
C GLU A 224 28.39 28.82 -20.16
N ALA A 225 28.27 29.02 -21.48
CA ALA A 225 26.98 29.06 -22.17
C ALA A 225 26.19 27.74 -22.02
N ARG A 226 26.88 26.60 -21.90
CA ARG A 226 26.23 25.29 -21.63
C ARG A 226 25.94 25.07 -20.16
N MET A 227 26.69 25.70 -19.25
CA MET A 227 26.39 25.74 -17.83
C MET A 227 25.10 26.53 -17.57
N GLU A 228 24.93 27.68 -18.20
CA GLU A 228 23.71 28.49 -18.06
C GLU A 228 22.45 27.71 -18.48
N LYS A 229 22.47 27.05 -19.64
CA LYS A 229 21.36 26.19 -20.10
C LYS A 229 21.08 25.01 -19.17
N TYR A 230 22.12 24.46 -18.55
CA TYR A 230 21.95 23.39 -17.56
C TYR A 230 21.29 23.93 -16.29
N GLU A 231 21.70 25.10 -15.84
CA GLU A 231 21.17 25.78 -14.66
C GLU A 231 19.68 26.15 -14.85
N GLU A 232 19.29 26.58 -16.06
CA GLU A 232 17.87 26.79 -16.40
C GLU A 232 17.04 25.51 -16.25
N ALA A 233 17.55 24.39 -16.75
CA ALA A 233 16.90 23.08 -16.64
C ALA A 233 16.82 22.61 -15.18
N LEU A 234 17.87 22.85 -14.41
CA LEU A 234 17.94 22.54 -12.98
C LEU A 234 16.94 23.38 -12.17
N SER A 235 16.89 24.70 -12.39
CA SER A 235 15.96 25.60 -11.72
C SER A 235 14.49 25.22 -12.00
N LEU A 236 14.18 24.85 -13.25
CA LEU A 236 12.85 24.36 -13.61
C LEU A 236 12.51 23.03 -12.92
N TYR A 237 13.48 22.11 -12.87
CA TYR A 237 13.35 20.86 -12.13
C TYR A 237 13.07 21.12 -10.65
N GLU A 238 13.84 21.98 -9.99
CA GLU A 238 13.65 22.31 -8.58
C GLU A 238 12.27 22.91 -8.30
N LYS A 239 11.87 23.93 -9.06
CA LYS A 239 10.54 24.57 -8.91
C LYS A 239 9.40 23.57 -9.07
N THR A 240 9.48 22.70 -10.08
CA THR A 240 8.44 21.69 -10.32
C THR A 240 8.48 20.56 -9.30
N ALA A 241 9.66 20.18 -8.81
CA ALA A 241 9.86 19.18 -7.76
C ALA A 241 9.25 19.65 -6.43
N VAL A 242 9.55 20.88 -6.00
CA VAL A 242 8.97 21.48 -4.79
C VAL A 242 7.46 21.53 -4.90
N ARG A 243 6.92 22.04 -6.01
CA ARG A 243 5.46 22.11 -6.21
C ARG A 243 4.81 20.72 -6.16
N ASN A 244 5.40 19.71 -6.81
CA ASN A 244 4.90 18.34 -6.75
C ASN A 244 4.97 17.77 -5.32
N ASN A 245 6.07 18.01 -4.60
CA ASN A 245 6.25 17.52 -3.24
C ASN A 245 5.23 18.14 -2.27
N VAL A 246 4.97 19.45 -2.37
CA VAL A 246 3.94 20.12 -1.55
C VAL A 246 2.59 19.41 -1.68
N TRP A 247 2.14 19.11 -2.91
CA TRP A 247 0.90 18.37 -3.12
C TRP A 247 0.96 16.92 -2.60
N GLN A 248 2.07 16.21 -2.80
CA GLN A 248 2.20 14.83 -2.34
C GLN A 248 2.26 14.71 -0.80
N SER A 249 2.82 15.72 -0.13
CA SER A 249 3.07 15.70 1.31
C SER A 249 1.94 16.34 2.13
N ALA A 250 1.26 17.37 1.61
CA ALA A 250 0.20 18.08 2.34
C ALA A 250 -1.14 17.35 2.35
N LEU A 251 -1.45 16.55 1.31
CA LEU A 251 -2.76 15.93 1.16
C LEU A 251 -3.02 14.75 2.11
N PRO A 252 -2.07 13.83 2.35
CA PRO A 252 -2.32 12.71 3.25
C PRO A 252 -2.72 13.08 4.68
N PRO A 253 -2.07 14.07 5.35
CA PRO A 253 -2.50 14.50 6.68
C PRO A 253 -3.91 15.09 6.66
N LEU A 254 -4.28 15.84 5.62
CA LEU A 254 -5.62 16.43 5.49
C LEU A 254 -6.71 15.36 5.38
N TYR A 255 -6.52 14.35 4.51
CA TYR A 255 -7.48 13.24 4.38
C TYR A 255 -7.59 12.41 5.66
N LEU A 256 -6.47 12.24 6.38
CA LEU A 256 -6.49 11.56 7.67
C LEU A 256 -7.29 12.36 8.70
N ALA A 257 -7.02 13.66 8.84
CA ALA A 257 -7.72 14.54 9.79
C ALA A 257 -9.23 14.60 9.50
N GLU A 258 -9.61 14.72 8.23
CA GLU A 258 -11.02 14.71 7.80
C GLU A 258 -11.70 13.38 8.15
N SER A 259 -11.03 12.25 7.87
CA SER A 259 -11.57 10.93 8.18
C SER A 259 -11.63 10.66 9.69
N GLU A 260 -10.71 11.21 10.47
CA GLU A 260 -10.67 11.10 11.94
C GLU A 260 -11.71 11.99 12.62
N ALA A 261 -12.33 12.96 11.94
CA ALA A 261 -13.40 13.78 12.49
C ALA A 261 -14.59 12.93 13.01
N GLY A 262 -14.81 11.75 12.43
CA GLY A 262 -15.79 10.77 12.93
C GLY A 262 -15.53 10.32 14.37
N THR A 263 -14.29 10.40 14.86
CA THR A 263 -13.93 10.11 16.25
C THR A 263 -14.67 11.00 17.24
N LEU A 264 -14.92 12.27 16.90
CA LEU A 264 -15.66 13.18 17.78
C LEU A 264 -17.08 12.67 18.08
N PHE A 265 -17.72 12.08 17.08
CA PHE A 265 -19.03 11.46 17.24
C PHE A 265 -18.96 10.19 18.08
N ILE A 266 -17.90 9.40 17.92
CA ILE A 266 -17.68 8.20 18.73
C ILE A 266 -17.46 8.58 20.19
N LEU A 267 -16.66 9.62 20.47
CA LEU A 267 -16.47 10.10 21.83
C LEU A 267 -17.79 10.59 22.42
N TRP A 268 -18.59 11.36 21.69
CA TRP A 268 -19.86 11.89 22.18
C TRP A 268 -20.94 10.82 22.38
N PHE A 269 -21.26 10.07 21.33
CA PHE A 269 -22.33 9.06 21.37
C PHE A 269 -21.89 7.77 22.06
N GLY A 270 -20.63 7.37 21.91
CA GLY A 270 -20.05 6.24 22.63
C GLY A 270 -20.00 6.49 24.13
N ALA A 271 -19.69 7.70 24.60
CA ALA A 271 -19.79 8.03 26.02
C ALA A 271 -21.24 7.91 26.54
N LYS A 272 -22.24 8.35 25.76
CA LYS A 272 -23.65 8.14 26.13
C LYS A 272 -24.04 6.67 26.19
N ASN A 273 -23.53 5.84 25.27
CA ASN A 273 -23.73 4.39 25.30
C ASN A 273 -23.13 3.75 26.57
N VAL A 274 -21.96 4.21 27.01
CA VAL A 274 -21.34 3.77 28.27
C VAL A 274 -22.15 4.21 29.50
N LEU A 275 -22.68 5.43 29.48
CA LEU A 275 -23.55 5.96 30.54
C LEU A 275 -24.96 5.35 30.56
N GLY A 276 -25.29 4.46 29.62
CA GLY A 276 -26.62 3.84 29.51
C GLY A 276 -27.74 4.77 29.03
N THR A 277 -27.41 6.00 28.61
CA THR A 277 -28.37 7.00 28.08
C THR A 277 -28.39 7.06 26.56
N GLY A 278 -27.55 6.25 25.91
CA GLY A 278 -27.39 6.18 24.46
C GLY A 278 -28.32 5.18 23.77
N TRP A 279 -27.93 4.75 22.57
CA TRP A 279 -28.68 3.79 21.76
C TRP A 279 -28.41 2.34 22.14
N SER A 280 -27.22 2.08 22.69
CA SER A 280 -26.71 0.76 23.06
C SER A 280 -26.08 0.87 24.45
N SER A 281 -26.09 -0.23 25.22
CA SER A 281 -25.36 -0.27 26.50
C SER A 281 -23.96 -0.82 26.27
N TRP A 282 -22.94 -0.02 26.60
CA TRP A 282 -21.53 -0.38 26.42
C TRP A 282 -20.78 -0.40 27.75
N ASP A 283 -19.82 -1.32 27.86
CA ASP A 283 -18.77 -1.27 28.87
C ASP A 283 -17.54 -0.51 28.33
N ILE A 284 -16.52 -0.33 29.17
CA ILE A 284 -15.27 0.36 28.78
C ILE A 284 -14.56 -0.44 27.69
N ALA A 285 -14.69 -1.78 27.70
CA ALA A 285 -14.15 -2.63 26.65
C ALA A 285 -14.77 -2.34 25.28
N ALA A 286 -16.10 -2.32 25.18
CA ALA A 286 -16.80 -2.09 23.93
C ALA A 286 -16.48 -0.70 23.36
N PHE A 287 -16.46 0.33 24.20
CA PHE A 287 -16.09 1.68 23.79
C PHE A 287 -14.66 1.75 23.24
N THR A 288 -13.70 1.21 24.00
CA THR A 288 -12.28 1.24 23.62
C THR A 288 -12.02 0.41 22.37
N THR A 289 -12.65 -0.77 22.26
CA THR A 289 -12.57 -1.62 21.06
C THR A 289 -13.14 -0.92 19.85
N PHE A 290 -14.32 -0.29 19.97
CA PHE A 290 -14.94 0.43 18.87
C PHE A 290 -14.07 1.58 18.39
N LEU A 291 -13.57 2.40 19.33
CA LEU A 291 -12.69 3.52 19.04
C LEU A 291 -11.39 3.08 18.36
N SER A 292 -10.70 2.06 18.90
CA SER A 292 -9.48 1.52 18.30
C SER A 292 -9.72 0.94 16.90
N CYS A 293 -10.81 0.20 16.73
CA CYS A 293 -11.21 -0.38 15.46
C CYS A 293 -11.46 0.72 14.41
N PHE A 294 -12.20 1.78 14.78
CA PHE A 294 -12.48 2.91 13.91
C PHE A 294 -11.20 3.64 13.48
N THR A 295 -10.32 3.98 14.43
CA THR A 295 -9.06 4.67 14.12
C THR A 295 -8.19 3.84 13.19
N LYS A 296 -8.07 2.52 13.41
CA LYS A 296 -7.31 1.63 12.53
C LYS A 296 -7.92 1.52 11.13
N LEU A 297 -9.26 1.52 11.03
CA LEU A 297 -9.96 1.56 9.74
C LEU A 297 -9.65 2.85 9.00
N VAL A 298 -9.82 4.00 9.67
CA VAL A 298 -9.60 5.33 9.09
C VAL A 298 -8.15 5.50 8.60
N VAL A 299 -7.17 5.13 9.41
CA VAL A 299 -5.74 5.18 9.03
C VAL A 299 -5.44 4.28 7.83
N LYS A 300 -6.11 3.12 7.71
CA LYS A 300 -5.92 2.23 6.56
C LYS A 300 -6.62 2.77 5.31
N SER A 301 -7.79 3.37 5.48
CA SER A 301 -8.57 3.99 4.41
C SER A 301 -7.87 5.21 3.81
N SER A 302 -7.29 6.09 4.63
CA SER A 302 -6.56 7.27 4.15
C SER A 302 -5.33 6.89 3.31
N LYS A 303 -4.71 5.74 3.57
CA LYS A 303 -3.64 5.19 2.72
C LYS A 303 -4.15 4.73 1.35
N VAL A 304 -5.38 4.22 1.26
CA VAL A 304 -6.02 3.87 -0.01
C VAL A 304 -6.38 5.11 -0.81
N ALA A 305 -6.85 6.17 -0.16
CA ALA A 305 -7.12 7.44 -0.83
C ALA A 305 -5.90 7.99 -1.60
N LYS A 306 -4.67 7.68 -1.15
CA LYS A 306 -3.42 8.02 -1.88
C LYS A 306 -3.27 7.31 -3.23
N LEU A 307 -3.92 6.16 -3.42
CA LEU A 307 -3.83 5.41 -4.67
C LEU A 307 -4.69 6.03 -5.78
N PHE A 308 -5.61 6.94 -5.44
CA PHE A 308 -6.52 7.61 -6.36
C PHE A 308 -6.06 9.02 -6.72
#